data_AF-A0A0C9ZJA7-F1
#
_entry.id   AF-A0A0C9ZJA7-F1
#
_cell.length_a   1.000
_cell.length_b   1.000
_cell.length_c   1.000
_cell.angle_alpha   90.00
_cell.angle_beta   90.00
_cell.angle_gamma   90.00
#
_symmetry.space_group_name_H-M   'P 1'
#
loop_
_entity.id
_entity.type
_entity.pdbx_description
1 polymer ?
#
loop_
_entity_poly.entity_id
_entity_poly.type
_entity_poly.pdbx_seq_one_letter_code
_entity_poly.pdbx_strand_id
1 'polypeptide(L)'
;MAHESADSKEHLEPWFDDGNIVLVAGGQCFKVYRGTLSVHSPIFKDMFSCPQPADQGEVIDGCAVVHLQDSASEVQHVLKALFHGEYISSSQSMPMSVATALLRLGKKYEFKLLFDCVSSRVKGCYPRELPSNSGPARVEGTLTGRDPLDFQLLNIIREVGLLTVLPIALHACAFSADIEKLLDGYDWNGVRYSLSPINQRACIIARDRRSELGKRVFTNIFLRPEDRYFLESTTCLLCRSRCCATSLSADPFAVWDPDWNSRFCKNCVADLKLRYHRYRKDAFIYLPWMFDVGSSWDQVQKDETNF
;
A
#
# COMPACT_ATOMS: atom_id res chain seq x y z
N MET A 1 10.36 -28.03 49.77
CA MET A 1 9.48 -26.86 49.53
C MET A 1 10.20 -25.93 48.57
N ALA A 2 9.93 -26.11 47.28
CA ALA A 2 10.29 -25.16 46.24
C ALA A 2 8.97 -24.92 45.50
N HIS A 3 8.24 -23.89 45.93
CA HIS A 3 7.19 -23.33 45.10
C HIS A 3 7.90 -22.59 43.98
N GLU A 4 7.92 -23.17 42.79
CA GLU A 4 8.22 -22.46 41.56
C GLU A 4 7.35 -21.20 41.52
N SER A 5 8.02 -20.05 41.47
CA SER A 5 7.41 -18.75 41.27
C SER A 5 6.57 -18.77 40.00
N ALA A 6 5.26 -18.61 40.17
CA ALA A 6 4.33 -18.41 39.07
C ALA A 6 4.84 -17.27 38.18
N ASP A 7 5.05 -17.61 36.91
CA ASP A 7 5.44 -16.72 35.82
C ASP A 7 4.56 -15.46 35.86
N SER A 8 5.13 -14.36 36.32
CA SER A 8 4.42 -13.11 36.57
C SER A 8 4.20 -12.44 35.21
N LYS A 9 3.17 -12.86 34.47
CA LYS A 9 2.82 -12.23 33.19
C LYS A 9 2.57 -10.74 33.43
N GLU A 10 3.42 -9.89 32.89
CA GLU A 10 3.30 -8.44 33.01
C GLU A 10 1.97 -7.98 32.37
N HIS A 11 1.36 -6.96 32.98
CA HIS A 11 0.10 -6.39 32.53
C HIS A 11 0.39 -5.08 31.79
N LEU A 12 -0.21 -4.90 30.62
CA LEU A 12 -0.06 -3.71 29.81
C LEU A 12 -1.41 -3.00 29.63
N GLU A 13 -1.35 -1.71 29.36
CA GLU A 13 -2.55 -0.96 29.01
C GLU A 13 -3.09 -1.36 27.62
N PRO A 14 -4.42 -1.46 27.44
CA PRO A 14 -5.44 -1.16 28.46
C PRO A 14 -5.65 -2.31 29.46
N TRP A 15 -5.81 -1.92 30.73
CA TRP A 15 -6.19 -2.80 31.83
C TRP A 15 -7.36 -2.17 32.58
N PHE A 16 -8.55 -2.76 32.47
CA PHE A 16 -9.76 -2.28 33.13
C PHE A 16 -10.05 -3.13 34.37
N ASP A 17 -10.15 -2.48 35.54
CA ASP A 17 -10.40 -3.16 36.81
C ASP A 17 -11.71 -3.98 36.78
N ASP A 18 -12.74 -3.46 36.11
CA ASP A 18 -14.05 -4.09 35.88
C ASP A 18 -14.15 -4.86 34.54
N GLY A 19 -13.02 -5.05 33.84
CA GLY A 19 -12.95 -5.89 32.66
C GLY A 19 -13.38 -7.33 32.97
N ASN A 20 -13.89 -8.04 31.97
CA ASN A 20 -14.47 -9.37 32.13
C ASN A 20 -13.82 -10.45 31.25
N ILE A 21 -12.72 -10.11 30.60
CA ILE A 21 -11.88 -11.04 29.84
C ILE A 21 -10.43 -10.57 29.84
N VAL A 22 -9.49 -11.52 29.88
CA VAL A 22 -8.06 -11.25 29.74
C VAL A 22 -7.56 -11.80 28.41
N LEU A 23 -6.96 -10.95 27.59
CA LEU A 23 -6.23 -11.35 26.39
C LEU A 23 -4.75 -11.50 26.72
N VAL A 24 -4.14 -12.60 26.31
CA VAL A 24 -2.71 -12.85 26.44
C VAL A 24 -2.08 -12.86 25.06
N ALA A 25 -1.09 -12.00 24.83
CA ALA A 25 -0.36 -11.92 23.57
C ALA A 25 1.12 -11.68 23.86
N GLY A 26 2.02 -12.48 23.29
CA GLY A 26 3.47 -12.37 23.52
C GLY A 26 3.88 -12.38 25.00
N GLY A 27 3.17 -13.11 25.85
CA GLY A 27 3.41 -13.18 27.31
C GLY A 27 2.83 -12.02 28.12
N GLN A 28 2.28 -11.00 27.47
CA GLN A 28 1.70 -9.82 28.10
C GLN A 28 0.17 -9.95 28.22
N CYS A 29 -0.41 -9.42 29.28
CA CYS A 29 -1.85 -9.50 29.55
C CYS A 29 -2.56 -8.16 29.39
N PHE A 30 -3.78 -8.20 28.84
CA PHE A 30 -4.68 -7.05 28.70
C PHE A 30 -6.06 -7.43 29.24
N LYS A 31 -6.56 -6.71 30.24
CA LYS A 31 -7.89 -6.95 30.81
C LYS A 31 -8.89 -5.97 30.21
N VAL A 32 -9.87 -6.49 29.48
CA VAL A 32 -10.81 -5.69 28.65
C VAL A 32 -12.24 -6.22 28.71
N TYR A 33 -13.14 -5.64 27.90
CA TYR A 33 -14.55 -6.04 27.84
C TYR A 33 -14.83 -6.94 26.63
N ARG A 34 -15.31 -8.16 26.90
CA ARG A 34 -15.78 -9.15 25.93
C ARG A 34 -16.84 -8.58 24.97
N GLY A 35 -17.75 -7.77 25.52
CA GLY A 35 -18.85 -7.16 24.76
C GLY A 35 -18.34 -6.24 23.65
N THR A 36 -17.41 -5.32 23.96
CA THR A 36 -16.82 -4.40 22.98
C THR A 36 -16.09 -5.13 21.86
N LEU A 37 -15.28 -6.13 22.20
CA LEU A 37 -14.61 -6.97 21.20
C LEU A 37 -15.62 -7.68 20.29
N SER A 38 -16.70 -8.23 20.85
CA SER A 38 -17.74 -8.93 20.10
C SER A 38 -18.56 -8.01 19.18
N VAL A 39 -18.74 -6.74 19.57
CA VAL A 39 -19.44 -5.74 18.76
C VAL A 39 -18.60 -5.35 17.54
N HIS A 40 -17.28 -5.22 17.70
CA HIS A 40 -16.40 -4.75 16.65
C HIS A 40 -15.73 -5.85 15.83
N SER A 41 -15.80 -7.11 16.27
CA SER A 41 -15.21 -8.26 15.58
C SER A 41 -16.14 -9.47 15.61
N PRO A 42 -16.64 -9.93 14.44
CA PRO A 42 -17.37 -11.20 14.36
C PRO A 42 -16.49 -12.39 14.76
N ILE A 43 -15.18 -12.35 14.47
CA ILE A 43 -14.23 -13.41 14.87
C ILE A 43 -14.18 -13.56 16.39
N PHE A 44 -14.08 -12.46 17.14
CA PHE A 44 -14.12 -12.50 18.60
C PHE A 44 -15.50 -12.93 19.11
N LYS A 45 -16.58 -12.45 18.49
CA LYS A 45 -17.95 -12.86 18.85
C LYS A 45 -18.13 -14.38 18.73
N ASP A 46 -17.67 -14.97 17.64
CA ASP A 46 -17.76 -16.40 17.39
C ASP A 46 -16.83 -17.18 18.33
N MET A 47 -15.59 -16.71 18.50
CA MET A 47 -14.61 -17.28 19.43
C MET A 47 -15.17 -17.39 20.85
N PHE A 48 -15.88 -16.37 21.32
CA PHE A 48 -16.46 -16.41 22.65
C PHE A 48 -17.80 -17.17 22.75
N SER A 49 -18.41 -17.51 21.62
CA SER A 49 -19.66 -18.28 21.56
C SER A 49 -19.41 -19.79 21.56
N CYS A 50 -18.19 -20.22 21.23
CA CYS A 50 -17.77 -21.61 21.33
C CYS A 50 -17.71 -22.06 22.80
N PRO A 51 -18.33 -23.21 23.16
CA PRO A 51 -18.20 -23.77 24.50
C PRO A 51 -16.74 -24.12 24.78
N GLN A 52 -16.16 -23.58 25.86
CA GLN A 52 -14.86 -24.04 26.33
C GLN A 52 -15.02 -25.30 27.19
N PRO A 53 -14.08 -26.26 27.12
CA PRO A 53 -14.09 -27.45 27.98
C PRO A 53 -14.12 -27.04 29.47
N ALA A 54 -15.03 -27.63 30.24
CA ALA A 54 -15.36 -27.22 31.61
C ALA A 54 -14.18 -27.25 32.60
N ASP A 55 -13.14 -28.04 32.32
CA ASP A 55 -12.05 -28.32 33.27
C ASP A 55 -10.69 -27.69 32.87
N GLN A 56 -10.64 -26.79 31.87
CA GLN A 56 -9.37 -26.29 31.30
C GLN A 56 -9.28 -24.77 31.09
N GLY A 57 -10.24 -23.99 31.60
CA GLY A 57 -10.20 -22.53 31.45
C GLY A 57 -9.13 -21.91 32.34
N GLU A 58 -8.07 -21.36 31.75
CA GLU A 58 -7.14 -20.49 32.46
C GLU A 58 -7.89 -19.23 32.93
N VAL A 59 -7.68 -18.87 34.20
CA VAL A 59 -8.30 -17.70 34.82
C VAL A 59 -7.20 -16.79 35.35
N ILE A 60 -7.23 -15.51 34.95
CA ILE A 60 -6.36 -14.45 35.48
C ILE A 60 -7.27 -13.36 36.00
N ASP A 61 -7.02 -12.93 37.24
CA ASP A 61 -7.80 -11.86 37.91
C ASP A 61 -9.32 -12.08 37.87
N GLY A 62 -9.73 -13.34 38.12
CA GLY A 62 -11.13 -13.77 38.10
C GLY A 62 -11.78 -13.80 36.71
N CYS A 63 -11.03 -13.55 35.63
CA CYS A 63 -11.52 -13.47 34.26
C CYS A 63 -11.02 -14.63 33.40
N ALA A 64 -11.85 -15.08 32.46
CA ALA A 64 -11.44 -16.05 31.45
C ALA A 64 -10.32 -15.50 30.57
N VAL A 65 -9.36 -16.37 30.23
CA VAL A 65 -8.19 -16.01 29.43
C VAL A 65 -8.33 -16.49 27.99
N VAL A 66 -7.92 -15.63 27.04
CA VAL A 66 -7.80 -15.97 25.62
C VAL A 66 -6.38 -15.66 25.14
N HIS A 67 -5.70 -16.69 24.64
CA HIS A 67 -4.37 -16.57 24.06
C HIS A 67 -4.44 -16.20 22.59
N LEU A 68 -3.73 -15.13 22.24
CA LEU A 68 -3.53 -14.67 20.87
C LEU A 68 -2.10 -15.00 20.44
N GLN A 69 -1.94 -15.43 19.19
CA GLN A 69 -0.62 -15.71 18.60
C GLN A 69 0.09 -14.43 18.11
N ASP A 70 -0.54 -13.28 18.28
CA ASP A 70 -0.06 -11.99 17.79
C ASP A 70 0.95 -11.35 18.74
N SER A 71 1.66 -10.33 18.24
CA SER A 71 2.57 -9.57 19.07
C SER A 71 1.81 -8.75 20.12
N ALA A 72 2.36 -8.66 21.33
CA ALA A 72 1.82 -7.82 22.40
C ALA A 72 1.65 -6.37 21.95
N SER A 73 2.64 -5.85 21.20
CA SER A 73 2.62 -4.47 20.69
C SER A 73 1.48 -4.23 19.70
N GLU A 74 1.20 -5.14 18.77
CA GLU A 74 0.12 -4.94 17.80
C GLU A 74 -1.25 -5.03 18.46
N VAL A 75 -1.42 -6.01 19.36
CA VAL A 75 -2.64 -6.15 20.16
C VAL A 75 -2.89 -4.88 20.97
N GLN A 76 -1.86 -4.36 21.64
CA GLN A 76 -1.96 -3.11 22.39
C GLN A 76 -2.46 -1.93 21.53
N HIS A 77 -1.91 -1.74 20.33
CA HIS A 77 -2.35 -0.66 19.43
C HIS A 77 -3.82 -0.82 19.02
N VAL A 78 -4.26 -2.04 18.71
CA VAL A 78 -5.67 -2.32 18.39
C VAL A 78 -6.56 -2.02 19.58
N LEU A 79 -6.20 -2.47 20.77
CA LEU A 79 -7.00 -2.26 21.98
C LEU A 79 -7.08 -0.76 22.34
N LYS A 80 -5.97 -0.01 22.26
CA LYS A 80 -5.99 1.46 22.45
C LYS A 80 -6.90 2.16 21.43
N ALA A 81 -6.87 1.72 20.18
CA ALA A 81 -7.75 2.27 19.15
C ALA A 81 -9.24 1.97 19.41
N LEU A 82 -9.57 0.75 19.88
CA LEU A 82 -10.94 0.34 20.17
C LEU A 82 -11.51 0.97 21.45
N PHE A 83 -10.74 0.97 22.53
CA PHE A 83 -11.24 1.34 23.86
C PHE A 83 -11.01 2.81 24.20
N HIS A 84 -9.93 3.43 23.69
CA HIS A 84 -9.62 4.83 23.96
C HIS A 84 -9.87 5.75 22.75
N GLY A 85 -10.22 5.19 21.59
CA GLY A 85 -10.43 5.97 20.36
C GLY A 85 -9.15 6.59 19.80
N GLU A 86 -7.97 6.11 20.22
CA GLU A 86 -6.69 6.61 19.71
C GLU A 86 -6.57 6.33 18.21
N TYR A 87 -6.03 7.30 17.46
CA TYR A 87 -5.73 7.20 16.03
C TYR A 87 -6.96 7.04 15.11
N ILE A 88 -8.20 7.14 15.61
CA ILE A 88 -9.41 6.97 14.80
C ILE A 88 -9.73 8.23 13.98
N SER A 89 -9.38 9.42 14.48
CA SER A 89 -9.63 10.67 13.76
C SER A 89 -8.78 10.77 12.50
N SER A 90 -9.41 11.13 11.37
CA SER A 90 -8.73 11.34 10.09
C SER A 90 -7.69 12.47 10.14
N SER A 91 -7.83 13.44 11.06
CA SER A 91 -6.88 14.53 11.26
C SER A 91 -5.65 14.15 12.10
N GLN A 92 -5.69 13.02 12.81
CA GLN A 92 -4.57 12.58 13.62
C GLN A 92 -3.50 11.90 12.77
N SER A 93 -2.25 12.25 13.04
CA SER A 93 -1.10 11.50 12.53
C SER A 93 -1.11 10.09 13.10
N MET A 94 -0.89 9.09 12.24
CA MET A 94 -0.84 7.69 12.62
C MET A 94 0.56 7.12 12.31
N PRO A 95 1.31 6.70 13.34
CA PRO A 95 2.60 6.04 13.12
C PRO A 95 2.47 4.75 12.32
N MET A 96 3.49 4.41 11.55
CA MET A 96 3.51 3.21 10.69
C MET A 96 3.35 1.90 11.49
N SER A 97 3.85 1.84 12.72
CA SER A 97 3.65 0.70 13.63
C SER A 97 2.16 0.49 13.96
N VAL A 98 1.45 1.57 14.26
CA VAL A 98 -0.01 1.56 14.50
C VAL A 98 -0.74 1.14 13.23
N ALA A 99 -0.42 1.77 12.09
CA ALA A 99 -1.05 1.44 10.80
C ALA A 99 -0.88 -0.04 10.44
N THR A 100 0.31 -0.60 10.66
CA THR A 100 0.60 -2.02 10.45
C THR A 100 -0.27 -2.91 11.34
N ALA A 101 -0.31 -2.62 12.65
CA ALA A 101 -1.12 -3.37 13.61
C ALA A 101 -2.62 -3.36 13.24
N LEU A 102 -3.16 -2.18 12.97
CA LEU A 102 -4.58 -2.01 12.64
C LEU A 102 -4.96 -2.64 11.30
N LEU A 103 -4.08 -2.61 10.28
CA LEU A 103 -4.33 -3.32 9.02
C LEU A 103 -4.27 -4.84 9.22
N ARG A 104 -3.20 -5.34 9.85
CA ARG A 104 -2.97 -6.79 10.02
C ARG A 104 -4.03 -7.43 10.89
N LEU A 105 -4.19 -6.94 12.12
CA LEU A 105 -5.14 -7.49 13.08
C LEU A 105 -6.57 -7.08 12.75
N GLY A 106 -6.78 -5.90 12.16
CA GLY A 106 -8.08 -5.52 11.64
C GLY A 106 -8.56 -6.45 10.53
N LYS A 107 -7.65 -6.95 9.68
CA LYS A 107 -8.00 -7.98 8.71
C LYS A 107 -8.21 -9.35 9.36
N LYS A 108 -7.28 -9.79 10.21
CA LYS A 108 -7.30 -11.11 10.86
C LYS A 108 -8.54 -11.34 11.73
N TYR A 109 -8.92 -10.32 12.49
CA TYR A 109 -10.05 -10.36 13.42
C TYR A 109 -11.29 -9.63 12.90
N GLU A 110 -11.26 -9.14 11.66
CA GLU A 110 -12.38 -8.42 11.05
C GLU A 110 -12.84 -7.19 11.85
N PHE A 111 -11.90 -6.45 12.44
CA PHE A 111 -12.18 -5.10 12.96
C PHE A 111 -12.35 -4.10 11.81
N LYS A 112 -13.48 -4.21 11.10
CA LYS A 112 -13.75 -3.46 9.87
C LYS A 112 -13.53 -1.96 10.02
N LEU A 113 -13.99 -1.36 11.11
CA LEU A 113 -13.84 0.09 11.36
C LEU A 113 -12.36 0.50 11.42
N LEU A 114 -11.51 -0.29 12.09
CA LEU A 114 -10.07 -0.01 12.18
C LEU A 114 -9.39 -0.19 10.83
N PHE A 115 -9.71 -1.29 10.14
CA PHE A 115 -9.15 -1.58 8.82
C PHE A 115 -9.50 -0.51 7.78
N ASP A 116 -10.78 -0.11 7.71
CA ASP A 116 -11.26 0.91 6.77
C ASP A 116 -10.63 2.28 7.07
N CYS A 117 -10.44 2.59 8.35
CA CYS A 117 -9.79 3.82 8.83
C CYS A 117 -8.35 3.94 8.29
N VAL A 118 -7.56 2.87 8.38
CA VAL A 118 -6.18 2.88 7.84
C VAL A 118 -6.17 2.76 6.33
N SER A 119 -7.02 1.91 5.75
CA SER A 119 -7.15 1.73 4.30
C SER A 119 -7.43 3.06 3.59
N SER A 120 -8.28 3.91 4.19
CA SER A 120 -8.59 5.24 3.67
C SER A 120 -7.36 6.15 3.68
N ARG A 121 -6.53 6.10 4.73
CA ARG A 121 -5.26 6.87 4.80
C ARG A 121 -4.25 6.39 3.77
N VAL A 122 -4.11 5.07 3.62
CA VAL A 122 -3.24 4.46 2.61
C VAL A 122 -3.67 4.87 1.20
N LYS A 123 -4.98 4.80 0.90
CA LYS A 123 -5.56 5.26 -0.37
C LYS A 123 -5.33 6.76 -0.60
N GLY A 124 -5.24 7.57 0.45
CA GLY A 124 -4.88 8.99 0.38
C GLY A 124 -3.39 9.25 0.09
N CYS A 125 -2.50 8.30 0.36
CA CYS A 125 -1.06 8.44 0.08
C CYS A 125 -0.71 8.24 -1.39
N TYR A 126 -1.62 7.65 -2.19
CA TYR A 126 -1.40 7.30 -3.59
C TYR A 126 -2.59 7.75 -4.44
N PRO A 127 -2.44 8.78 -5.29
CA PRO A 127 -3.52 9.27 -6.14
C PRO A 127 -4.06 8.17 -7.05
N ARG A 128 -5.39 7.98 -7.09
CA ARG A 128 -6.05 6.97 -7.94
C ARG A 128 -6.07 7.32 -9.43
N GLU A 129 -5.76 8.56 -9.75
CA GLU A 129 -5.72 9.07 -11.11
C GLU A 129 -4.32 9.58 -11.41
N LEU A 130 -3.90 9.44 -12.66
CA LEU A 130 -2.63 10.00 -13.10
C LEU A 130 -2.72 11.54 -13.14
N PRO A 131 -1.90 12.27 -12.35
CA PRO A 131 -1.90 13.72 -12.41
C PRO A 131 -1.45 14.23 -13.79
N SER A 132 -2.09 15.30 -14.26
CA SER A 132 -1.73 15.88 -15.56
C SER A 132 -0.31 16.44 -15.59
N ASN A 133 0.24 16.84 -14.45
CA ASN A 133 1.52 17.53 -14.29
C ASN A 133 2.59 16.72 -13.53
N SER A 134 2.34 15.47 -13.16
CA SER A 134 3.32 14.59 -12.50
C SER A 134 3.03 13.11 -12.76
N GLY A 135 4.03 12.24 -12.58
CA GLY A 135 3.84 10.80 -12.61
C GLY A 135 3.10 10.26 -11.38
N PRO A 136 2.79 8.95 -11.32
CA PRO A 136 2.28 8.31 -10.11
C PRO A 136 3.33 8.38 -9.00
N ALA A 137 3.08 9.25 -8.02
CA ALA A 137 4.00 9.54 -6.91
C ALA A 137 3.31 9.35 -5.56
N ARG A 138 4.11 9.02 -4.54
CA ARG A 138 3.65 9.04 -3.15
C ARG A 138 3.39 10.48 -2.69
N VAL A 139 2.37 10.67 -1.88
CA VAL A 139 2.09 11.93 -1.17
C VAL A 139 2.36 11.71 0.31
N GLU A 140 2.90 12.73 0.97
CA GLU A 140 2.95 12.73 2.43
C GLU A 140 1.54 12.96 2.99
N GLY A 141 0.97 11.90 3.55
CA GLY A 141 -0.37 11.89 4.14
C GLY A 141 -0.31 11.96 5.65
N THR A 142 -1.32 11.39 6.31
CA THR A 142 -1.39 11.31 7.77
C THR A 142 -0.65 10.11 8.36
N LEU A 143 -0.07 9.25 7.51
CA LEU A 143 0.80 8.15 7.95
C LEU A 143 2.23 8.64 8.17
N THR A 144 2.69 8.59 9.42
CA THR A 144 4.03 9.06 9.84
C THR A 144 4.98 7.89 10.10
N GLY A 145 6.29 8.17 10.08
CA GLY A 145 7.31 7.15 10.33
C GLY A 145 7.44 6.11 9.20
N ARG A 146 6.96 6.44 7.99
CA ARG A 146 7.16 5.60 6.81
C ARG A 146 8.63 5.64 6.38
N ASP A 147 9.12 4.50 5.93
CA ASP A 147 10.45 4.44 5.33
C ASP A 147 10.49 5.21 3.99
N PRO A 148 11.65 5.77 3.58
CA PRO A 148 11.78 6.59 2.37
C PRO A 148 11.24 5.94 1.08
N LEU A 149 11.21 4.61 1.01
CA LEU A 149 10.78 3.85 -0.16
C LEU A 149 9.45 3.10 0.05
N ASP A 150 8.77 3.32 1.19
CA ASP A 150 7.52 2.65 1.58
C ASP A 150 7.59 1.11 1.55
N PHE A 151 8.76 0.49 1.75
CA PHE A 151 8.93 -0.97 1.72
C PHE A 151 8.02 -1.67 2.75
N GLN A 152 7.95 -1.13 3.97
CA GLN A 152 7.07 -1.69 5.00
C GLN A 152 5.60 -1.57 4.60
N LEU A 153 5.21 -0.41 4.07
CA LEU A 153 3.85 -0.12 3.66
C LEU A 153 3.41 -1.00 2.48
N LEU A 154 4.28 -1.20 1.48
CA LEU A 154 4.03 -2.07 0.34
C LEU A 154 3.84 -3.54 0.74
N ASN A 155 4.61 -4.00 1.72
CA ASN A 155 4.48 -5.36 2.22
C ASN A 155 3.13 -5.55 2.93
N ILE A 156 2.75 -4.64 3.83
CA ILE A 156 1.46 -4.77 4.53
C ILE A 156 0.27 -4.56 3.59
N ILE A 157 0.33 -3.63 2.64
CA ILE A 157 -0.73 -3.42 1.62
C ILE A 157 -1.03 -4.74 0.89
N ARG A 158 0.02 -5.44 0.46
CA ARG A 158 -0.13 -6.72 -0.22
C ARG A 158 -0.60 -7.81 0.73
N GLU A 159 -0.01 -7.89 1.93
CA GLU A 159 -0.36 -8.87 2.97
C GLU A 159 -1.86 -8.87 3.27
N VAL A 160 -2.46 -7.68 3.39
CA VAL A 160 -3.89 -7.53 3.71
C VAL A 160 -4.80 -7.38 2.49
N GLY A 161 -4.23 -7.49 1.28
CA GLY A 161 -4.98 -7.49 0.03
C GLY A 161 -5.59 -6.14 -0.38
N LEU A 162 -4.98 -5.01 -0.04
CA LEU A 162 -5.36 -3.67 -0.53
C LEU A 162 -4.83 -3.44 -1.96
N LEU A 163 -5.31 -4.25 -2.91
CA LEU A 163 -4.69 -4.35 -4.23
C LEU A 163 -4.91 -3.13 -5.13
N THR A 164 -5.97 -2.33 -4.97
CA THR A 164 -6.23 -1.17 -5.85
C THR A 164 -5.23 -0.03 -5.70
N VAL A 165 -4.56 0.08 -4.56
CA VAL A 165 -3.49 1.07 -4.32
C VAL A 165 -2.12 0.53 -4.74
N LEU A 166 -1.96 -0.78 -4.75
CA LEU A 166 -0.66 -1.43 -4.88
C LEU A 166 0.09 -1.14 -6.19
N PRO A 167 -0.52 -1.10 -7.39
CA PRO A 167 0.20 -0.76 -8.62
C PRO A 167 0.85 0.62 -8.60
N ILE A 168 0.17 1.60 -7.99
CA ILE A 168 0.63 2.99 -7.89
C ILE A 168 1.75 3.11 -6.86
N ALA A 169 1.58 2.45 -5.72
CA ALA A 169 2.59 2.40 -4.68
C ALA A 169 3.88 1.70 -5.16
N LEU A 170 3.74 0.56 -5.86
CA LEU A 170 4.88 -0.15 -6.46
C LEU A 170 5.55 0.68 -7.55
N HIS A 171 4.79 1.46 -8.33
CA HIS A 171 5.35 2.42 -9.26
C HIS A 171 6.25 3.45 -8.56
N ALA A 172 5.72 4.12 -7.54
CA ALA A 172 6.47 5.14 -6.80
C ALA A 172 7.78 4.57 -6.22
N CYS A 173 7.73 3.35 -5.66
CA CYS A 173 8.89 2.67 -5.11
C CYS A 173 9.89 2.23 -6.19
N ALA A 174 9.43 1.50 -7.21
CA ALA A 174 10.29 0.90 -8.24
C ALA A 174 11.07 1.93 -9.05
N PHE A 175 10.63 3.18 -9.10
CA PHE A 175 11.31 4.22 -9.87
C PHE A 175 11.95 5.31 -9.02
N SER A 176 11.85 5.20 -7.69
CA SER A 176 12.60 6.04 -6.74
C SER A 176 13.78 5.31 -6.09
N ALA A 177 13.77 3.98 -6.10
CA ALA A 177 14.82 3.15 -5.49
C ALA A 177 15.92 2.75 -6.50
N ASP A 178 17.15 2.54 -6.01
CA ASP A 178 18.19 1.86 -6.78
C ASP A 178 17.91 0.35 -6.86
N ILE A 179 18.44 -0.35 -7.88
CA ILE A 179 18.22 -1.81 -8.02
C ILE A 179 18.74 -2.61 -6.82
N GLU A 180 19.90 -2.21 -6.28
CA GLU A 180 20.48 -2.84 -5.08
C GLU A 180 19.53 -2.73 -3.88
N LYS A 181 18.95 -1.54 -3.64
CA LYS A 181 17.97 -1.34 -2.57
C LYS A 181 16.74 -2.22 -2.74
N LEU A 182 16.26 -2.41 -3.97
CA LEU A 182 15.11 -3.30 -4.22
C LEU A 182 15.44 -4.77 -3.91
N LEU A 183 16.64 -5.23 -4.27
CA LEU A 183 17.06 -6.62 -4.14
C LEU A 183 17.47 -6.96 -2.70
N ASP A 184 18.30 -6.10 -2.11
CA ASP A 184 18.98 -6.40 -0.85
C ASP A 184 18.29 -5.75 0.35
N GLY A 185 17.45 -4.73 0.11
CA GLY A 185 16.96 -3.85 1.15
C GLY A 185 17.93 -2.70 1.47
N TYR A 186 17.58 -1.90 2.46
CA TYR A 186 18.39 -0.77 2.91
C TYR A 186 18.17 -0.47 4.39
N ASP A 187 19.14 0.18 5.02
CA ASP A 187 19.05 0.61 6.42
C ASP A 187 18.57 2.06 6.52
N TRP A 188 17.65 2.32 7.44
CA TRP A 188 17.17 3.66 7.73
C TRP A 188 16.80 3.77 9.22
N ASN A 189 17.32 4.79 9.89
CA ASN A 189 17.14 5.00 11.34
C ASN A 189 17.45 3.76 12.20
N GLY A 190 18.47 2.98 11.82
CA GLY A 190 18.89 1.78 12.55
C GLY A 190 18.01 0.53 12.33
N VAL A 191 17.04 0.60 11.41
CA VAL A 191 16.18 -0.52 11.03
C VAL A 191 16.45 -0.92 9.57
N ARG A 192 16.56 -2.23 9.33
CA ARG A 192 16.71 -2.80 7.98
C ARG A 192 15.32 -2.97 7.36
N TYR A 193 15.10 -2.38 6.19
CA TYR A 193 13.87 -2.51 5.41
C TYR A 193 14.14 -3.32 4.14
N SER A 194 13.28 -4.30 3.87
CA SER A 194 13.31 -5.11 2.64
C SER A 194 11.91 -5.29 2.07
N LEU A 195 11.80 -5.27 0.74
CA LEU A 195 10.58 -5.70 0.07
C LEU A 195 10.40 -7.21 0.23
N SER A 196 9.15 -7.65 0.33
CA SER A 196 8.81 -9.07 0.21
C SER A 196 9.22 -9.60 -1.17
N PRO A 197 9.57 -10.89 -1.32
CA PRO A 197 10.01 -11.47 -2.59
C PRO A 197 9.02 -11.22 -3.75
N ILE A 198 7.73 -11.22 -3.46
CA ILE A 198 6.67 -10.93 -4.44
C ILE A 198 6.69 -9.46 -4.89
N ASN A 199 6.93 -8.51 -3.99
CA ASN A 199 7.07 -7.10 -4.33
C ASN A 199 8.40 -6.83 -5.06
N GLN A 200 9.49 -7.50 -4.68
CA GLN A 200 10.77 -7.43 -5.40
C GLN A 200 10.59 -7.87 -6.86
N ARG A 201 10.00 -9.05 -7.08
CA ARG A 201 9.71 -9.59 -8.40
C ARG A 201 8.83 -8.63 -9.21
N ALA A 202 7.78 -8.08 -8.60
CA ALA A 202 6.90 -7.10 -9.24
C ALA A 202 7.66 -5.86 -9.74
N CYS A 203 8.55 -5.29 -8.91
CA CYS A 203 9.35 -4.13 -9.30
C CYS A 203 10.35 -4.45 -10.42
N ILE A 204 11.00 -5.62 -10.39
CA ILE A 204 11.96 -6.05 -11.44
C ILE A 204 11.23 -6.21 -12.77
N ILE A 205 10.11 -6.94 -12.78
CA ILE A 205 9.30 -7.16 -13.98
C ILE A 205 8.80 -5.83 -14.54
N ALA A 206 8.34 -4.92 -13.68
CA ALA A 206 7.85 -3.62 -14.11
C ALA A 206 8.96 -2.76 -14.75
N ARG A 207 10.20 -2.84 -14.28
CA ARG A 207 11.34 -2.15 -14.90
C ARG A 207 11.63 -2.65 -16.32
N ASP A 208 11.49 -3.95 -16.55
CA ASP A 208 11.63 -4.55 -17.89
C ASP A 208 10.43 -4.17 -18.79
N ARG A 209 9.20 -4.40 -18.31
CA ARG A 209 7.95 -4.06 -19.03
C ARG A 209 7.84 -2.57 -19.36
N ARG A 210 8.33 -1.67 -18.49
CA ARG A 210 8.39 -0.23 -18.75
C ARG A 210 9.25 0.10 -19.96
N SER A 211 10.41 -0.55 -20.08
CA SER A 211 11.32 -0.33 -21.22
C SER A 211 10.67 -0.76 -22.53
N GLU A 212 9.92 -1.87 -22.51
CA GLU A 212 9.14 -2.35 -23.67
C GLU A 212 7.97 -1.41 -24.01
N LEU A 213 7.22 -0.95 -23.00
CA LEU A 213 6.12 0.00 -23.18
C LEU A 213 6.62 1.34 -23.73
N GLY A 214 7.78 1.81 -23.27
CA GLY A 214 8.47 2.96 -23.83
C GLY A 214 8.75 2.76 -25.33
N LYS A 215 9.40 1.65 -25.71
CA LYS A 215 9.76 1.36 -27.10
C LYS A 215 8.55 1.28 -28.03
N ARG A 216 7.53 0.50 -27.66
CA ARG A 216 6.31 0.32 -28.50
C ARG A 216 5.60 1.64 -28.74
N VAL A 217 5.53 2.50 -27.72
CA VAL A 217 4.65 3.66 -27.80
C VAL A 217 5.36 4.93 -28.24
N PHE A 218 6.64 5.15 -27.89
CA PHE A 218 7.41 6.23 -28.49
C PHE A 218 7.51 6.07 -30.01
N THR A 219 7.73 4.84 -30.49
CA THR A 219 7.66 4.54 -31.92
C THR A 219 6.30 4.93 -32.50
N ASN A 220 5.19 4.69 -31.82
CA ASN A 220 3.85 5.03 -32.33
C ASN A 220 3.46 6.52 -32.20
N ILE A 221 3.97 7.26 -31.22
CA ILE A 221 3.71 8.71 -31.10
C ILE A 221 4.41 9.48 -32.22
N PHE A 222 5.63 9.05 -32.59
CA PHE A 222 6.50 9.77 -33.51
C PHE A 222 6.59 9.16 -34.92
N LEU A 223 6.29 7.85 -35.08
CA LEU A 223 6.52 7.07 -36.30
C LEU A 223 5.32 6.20 -36.72
N ARG A 224 4.08 6.69 -36.62
CA ARG A 224 2.92 5.94 -37.15
C ARG A 224 3.00 5.76 -38.68
N PRO A 225 2.96 4.52 -39.21
CA PRO A 225 2.88 4.27 -40.65
C PRO A 225 1.49 4.52 -41.23
N GLU A 226 0.43 4.36 -40.42
CA GLU A 226 -0.98 4.47 -40.84
C GLU A 226 -1.51 5.93 -40.93
N ASP A 227 -0.75 6.92 -40.41
CA ASP A 227 -1.07 8.35 -40.57
C ASP A 227 -0.81 8.88 -41.99
N ARG A 228 -0.55 7.99 -42.98
CA ARG A 228 -0.56 8.37 -44.41
C ARG A 228 -1.91 8.90 -44.89
N TYR A 229 -3.00 8.69 -44.14
CA TYR A 229 -4.32 9.26 -44.46
C TYR A 229 -4.73 10.44 -43.55
N PHE A 230 -3.97 10.74 -42.50
CA PHE A 230 -4.11 11.97 -41.67
C PHE A 230 -3.23 13.11 -42.22
N LEU A 231 -3.00 13.12 -43.53
CA LEU A 231 -2.05 13.95 -44.27
C LEU A 231 -2.46 15.42 -44.45
N GLU A 232 -3.44 15.93 -43.70
CA GLU A 232 -3.87 17.33 -43.81
C GLU A 232 -3.68 18.18 -42.54
N SER A 233 -3.35 17.61 -41.36
CA SER A 233 -3.30 18.43 -40.12
C SER A 233 -1.93 18.59 -39.43
N THR A 234 -0.87 17.91 -39.84
CA THR A 234 0.51 18.18 -39.35
C THR A 234 1.47 18.54 -40.49
N THR A 235 1.48 19.82 -40.85
CA THR A 235 2.14 20.42 -42.02
C THR A 235 3.68 20.55 -41.96
N CYS A 236 4.40 19.97 -40.99
CA CYS A 236 5.84 20.26 -40.82
C CYS A 236 6.78 19.05 -40.98
N LEU A 237 7.26 18.83 -42.21
CA LEU A 237 8.31 17.85 -42.54
C LEU A 237 9.60 18.04 -41.70
N LEU A 238 9.95 19.29 -41.38
CA LEU A 238 11.11 19.64 -40.55
C LEU A 238 10.96 19.21 -39.09
N CYS A 239 9.74 19.28 -38.53
CA CYS A 239 9.49 18.80 -37.17
C CYS A 239 9.55 17.27 -37.12
N ARG A 240 9.07 16.60 -38.17
CA ARG A 240 9.10 15.13 -38.28
C ARG A 240 10.53 14.57 -38.26
N SER A 241 11.46 15.15 -39.01
CA SER A 241 12.86 14.68 -38.99
C SER A 241 13.52 14.87 -37.62
N ARG A 242 13.19 15.97 -36.91
CA ARG A 242 13.66 16.24 -35.53
C ARG A 242 13.08 15.27 -34.50
N CYS A 243 11.84 14.81 -34.68
CA CYS A 243 11.24 13.77 -33.84
C CYS A 243 12.06 12.48 -33.89
N CYS A 244 12.38 12.00 -35.10
CA CYS A 244 13.14 10.75 -35.30
C CYS A 244 14.56 10.80 -34.67
N ALA A 245 15.15 12.00 -34.55
CA ALA A 245 16.48 12.20 -34.00
C ALA A 245 16.49 12.42 -32.47
N THR A 246 15.34 12.51 -31.82
CA THR A 246 15.28 12.82 -30.38
C THR A 246 15.18 11.53 -29.56
N SER A 247 16.22 11.23 -28.78
CA SER A 247 16.16 10.24 -27.71
C SER A 247 15.38 10.83 -26.54
N LEU A 248 14.07 10.59 -26.51
CA LEU A 248 13.21 11.00 -25.41
C LEU A 248 13.28 9.97 -24.28
N SER A 249 13.09 10.42 -23.04
CA SER A 249 12.98 9.54 -21.88
C SER A 249 11.95 8.44 -22.16
N ALA A 250 12.35 7.18 -22.11
CA ALA A 250 11.47 6.02 -22.28
C ALA A 250 10.47 5.83 -21.11
N ASP A 251 10.30 6.85 -20.26
CA ASP A 251 9.35 6.83 -19.15
C ASP A 251 7.92 7.11 -19.64
N PRO A 252 7.01 6.12 -19.55
CA PRO A 252 5.59 6.30 -19.88
C PRO A 252 4.88 7.34 -19.02
N PHE A 253 5.43 7.70 -17.86
CA PHE A 253 4.81 8.59 -16.88
C PHE A 253 5.52 9.92 -16.70
N ALA A 254 6.62 10.15 -17.42
CA ALA A 254 7.30 11.45 -17.40
C ALA A 254 6.36 12.58 -17.83
N VAL A 255 6.65 13.78 -17.34
CA VAL A 255 5.92 15.00 -17.72
C VAL A 255 6.53 15.54 -19.01
N TRP A 256 5.73 16.23 -19.80
CA TRP A 256 6.22 16.93 -20.99
C TRP A 256 7.35 17.89 -20.60
N ASP A 257 8.53 17.67 -21.17
CA ASP A 257 9.69 18.53 -20.97
C ASP A 257 9.52 19.84 -21.77
N PRO A 258 9.52 21.01 -21.11
CA PRO A 258 9.42 22.30 -21.79
C PRO A 258 10.50 22.53 -22.85
N ASP A 259 11.68 21.92 -22.73
CA ASP A 259 12.76 22.07 -23.70
C ASP A 259 12.35 21.50 -25.07
N TRP A 260 11.42 20.54 -25.10
CA TRP A 260 10.88 20.00 -26.36
C TRP A 260 10.08 21.05 -27.13
N ASN A 261 9.56 22.09 -26.47
CA ASN A 261 8.84 23.18 -27.15
C ASN A 261 9.76 23.91 -28.14
N SER A 262 11.06 23.99 -27.86
CA SER A 262 12.04 24.65 -28.74
C SER A 262 12.38 23.82 -30.00
N ARG A 263 12.08 22.52 -29.98
CA ARG A 263 12.45 21.58 -31.05
C ARG A 263 11.43 21.57 -32.19
N PHE A 264 10.19 21.97 -31.92
CA PHE A 264 9.04 21.86 -32.83
C PHE A 264 8.31 23.20 -33.01
N CYS A 265 7.54 23.33 -34.10
CA CYS A 265 6.67 24.50 -34.27
C CYS A 265 5.47 24.44 -33.30
N LYS A 266 4.80 25.58 -33.07
CA LYS A 266 3.70 25.70 -32.09
C LYS A 266 2.58 24.67 -32.29
N ASN A 267 2.19 24.40 -33.54
CA ASN A 267 1.12 23.43 -33.86
C ASN A 267 1.55 21.99 -33.55
N CYS A 268 2.78 21.61 -33.92
CA CYS A 268 3.33 20.29 -33.61
C CYS A 268 3.51 20.08 -32.10
N VAL A 269 3.92 21.12 -31.35
CA VAL A 269 3.98 21.04 -29.88
C VAL A 269 2.60 20.75 -29.29
N ALA A 270 1.55 21.44 -29.75
CA ALA A 270 0.19 21.23 -29.25
C ALA A 270 -0.32 19.81 -29.54
N ASP A 271 -0.13 19.31 -30.76
CA ASP A 271 -0.51 17.94 -31.14
C ASP A 271 0.29 16.88 -30.36
N LEU A 272 1.61 17.03 -30.27
CA LEU A 272 2.47 16.11 -29.53
C LEU A 272 2.14 16.08 -28.03
N LYS A 273 1.85 17.22 -27.41
CA LYS A 273 1.37 17.27 -26.02
C LYS A 273 0.08 16.48 -25.86
N LEU A 274 -0.90 16.66 -26.75
CA LEU A 274 -2.16 15.93 -26.70
C LEU A 274 -1.96 14.41 -26.83
N ARG A 275 -1.14 13.98 -27.80
CA ARG A 275 -0.79 12.56 -27.99
C ARG A 275 -0.05 11.99 -26.78
N TYR A 276 0.90 12.74 -26.23
CA TYR A 276 1.67 12.35 -25.05
C TYR A 276 0.78 12.23 -23.81
N HIS A 277 -0.15 13.16 -23.58
CA HIS A 277 -1.13 13.06 -22.50
C HIS A 277 -2.04 11.84 -22.64
N ARG A 278 -2.50 11.49 -23.86
CA ARG A 278 -3.28 10.27 -24.08
C ARG A 278 -2.47 9.02 -23.76
N TYR A 279 -1.23 8.96 -24.22
CA TYR A 279 -0.33 7.85 -23.92
C TYR A 279 -0.10 7.66 -22.42
N ARG A 280 0.14 8.75 -21.69
CA ARG A 280 0.30 8.70 -20.23
C ARG A 280 -0.91 8.03 -19.56
N LYS A 281 -2.13 8.32 -20.04
CA LYS A 281 -3.36 7.65 -19.58
C LYS A 281 -3.40 6.18 -19.99
N ASP A 282 -3.03 5.85 -21.23
CA ASP A 282 -3.00 4.45 -21.70
C ASP A 282 -2.01 3.62 -20.88
N ALA A 283 -0.82 4.14 -20.59
CA ALA A 283 0.16 3.49 -19.73
C ALA A 283 -0.37 3.25 -18.32
N PHE A 284 -1.17 4.18 -17.79
CA PHE A 284 -1.83 4.02 -16.50
C PHE A 284 -2.85 2.86 -16.50
N ILE A 285 -3.55 2.62 -17.61
CA ILE A 285 -4.46 1.47 -17.76
C ILE A 285 -3.70 0.15 -17.62
N TYR A 286 -2.47 0.07 -18.13
CA TYR A 286 -1.61 -1.12 -18.05
C TYR A 286 -0.83 -1.25 -16.75
N LEU A 287 -0.97 -0.32 -15.79
CA LEU A 287 -0.18 -0.30 -14.56
C LEU A 287 -0.32 -1.59 -13.72
N PRO A 288 -1.53 -2.16 -13.51
CA PRO A 288 -1.69 -3.44 -12.81
C PRO A 288 -0.92 -4.58 -13.46
N TRP A 289 -1.00 -4.66 -14.80
CA TRP A 289 -0.29 -5.66 -15.57
C TRP A 289 1.22 -5.44 -15.48
N MET A 290 1.69 -4.19 -15.57
CA MET A 290 3.11 -3.88 -15.51
C MET A 290 3.77 -4.40 -14.22
N PHE A 291 3.06 -4.34 -13.09
CA PHE A 291 3.54 -4.81 -11.79
C PHE A 291 3.12 -6.24 -11.41
N ASP A 292 2.52 -6.99 -12.35
CA ASP A 292 2.07 -8.37 -12.10
C ASP A 292 1.09 -8.47 -10.91
N VAL A 293 0.28 -7.42 -10.71
CA VAL A 293 -0.76 -7.38 -9.66
C VAL A 293 -2.07 -7.96 -10.18
N GLY A 294 -2.38 -7.72 -11.46
CA GLY A 294 -3.57 -8.23 -12.14
C GLY A 294 -3.55 -7.88 -13.62
N SER A 295 -4.45 -8.47 -14.42
CA SER A 295 -4.49 -8.19 -15.87
C SER A 295 -5.11 -6.81 -16.21
N SER A 296 -5.97 -6.30 -15.34
CA SER A 296 -6.66 -5.02 -15.48
C SER A 296 -7.02 -4.42 -14.12
N TRP A 297 -7.40 -3.15 -14.10
CA TRP A 297 -7.93 -2.49 -12.91
C TRP A 297 -9.21 -3.17 -12.38
N ASP A 298 -10.09 -3.63 -13.27
CA ASP A 298 -11.31 -4.35 -12.89
C ASP A 298 -11.01 -5.65 -12.16
N GLN A 299 -9.98 -6.38 -12.61
CA GLN A 299 -9.55 -7.60 -11.93
C GLN A 299 -8.95 -7.27 -10.56
N VAL A 300 -8.06 -6.27 -10.49
CA VAL A 300 -7.49 -5.82 -9.22
C VAL A 300 -8.56 -5.39 -8.22
N GLN A 301 -9.62 -4.72 -8.68
CA GLN A 301 -10.73 -4.30 -7.82
C GLN A 301 -11.57 -5.49 -7.33
N LYS A 302 -11.77 -6.52 -8.16
CA LYS A 302 -12.47 -7.76 -7.77
C LYS A 302 -11.66 -8.59 -6.78
N ASP A 303 -10.35 -8.61 -6.95
CA ASP A 303 -9.42 -9.37 -6.11
C ASP A 303 -9.04 -8.61 -4.83
N GLU A 304 -9.37 -7.31 -4.73
CA GLU A 304 -9.17 -6.54 -3.51
C GLU A 304 -10.02 -7.12 -2.38
N THR A 305 -9.38 -7.26 -1.23
CA THR A 305 -10.01 -7.78 -0.04
C THR A 305 -11.20 -6.92 0.38
N ASN A 306 -12.34 -7.58 0.63
CA ASN A 306 -13.51 -7.00 1.28
C ASN A 306 -13.82 -7.75 2.59
N PHE A 307 -14.60 -7.11 3.47
CA PHE A 307 -15.24 -7.74 4.63
C PHE A 307 -16.70 -8.03 4.30
#